data_AF-A0A243AG34-F1
#
_entry.id   AF-A0A243AG34-F1
#
_cell.length_a   1.000
_cell.length_b   1.000
_cell.length_c   1.000
_cell.angle_alpha   90.00
_cell.angle_beta   90.00
_cell.angle_gamma   90.00
#
_symmetry.space_group_name_H-M   'P 1'
#
loop_
_entity.id
_entity.type
_entity.pdbx_description
1 polymer ?
#
loop_
_entity_poly.entity_id
_entity_poly.type
_entity_poly.pdbx_seq_one_letter_code
_entity_poly.pdbx_strand_id
1 'polypeptide(L)'
;QEKFVRDYNTKDWVAVDKATYVYDKSIKTPMAYNVISFKEKKDADSFVEKHTGEILSYKELVEHKWEMNKEMMGKEKKDHGSGHSH
;
A
#
# COMPACT_ATOMS: atom_id res chain seq x y z
N GLN A 1 5.68 -13.74 -9.20
CA GLN A 1 4.55 -13.96 -8.27
C GLN A 1 3.57 -12.82 -8.48
N GLU A 2 2.35 -13.11 -8.89
CA GLU A 2 1.31 -12.10 -9.13
C GLU A 2 0.72 -11.69 -7.78
N LYS A 3 0.72 -10.38 -7.51
CA LYS A 3 0.18 -9.83 -6.27
C LYS A 3 -1.15 -9.17 -6.59
N PHE A 4 -2.14 -9.44 -5.74
CA PHE A 4 -3.47 -8.88 -5.86
C PHE A 4 -3.87 -8.17 -4.58
N VAL A 5 -4.63 -7.09 -4.74
CA VAL A 5 -5.28 -6.35 -3.65
C VAL A 5 -6.78 -6.40 -3.85
N ARG A 6 -7.50 -6.10 -2.77
CA ARG A 6 -8.95 -6.16 -2.76
C ARG A 6 -9.51 -4.77 -2.97
N ASP A 7 -10.38 -4.62 -3.97
CA ASP A 7 -11.08 -3.37 -4.19
C ASP A 7 -11.97 -3.03 -2.98
N TYR A 8 -11.98 -1.76 -2.58
CA TYR A 8 -12.74 -1.30 -1.42
C TYR A 8 -14.25 -1.34 -1.62
N ASN A 9 -14.73 -1.02 -2.83
CA ASN A 9 -16.15 -0.91 -3.15
C ASN A 9 -16.77 -2.29 -3.44
N THR A 10 -16.17 -3.03 -4.37
CA THR A 10 -16.72 -4.27 -4.92
C THR A 10 -16.17 -5.52 -4.24
N LYS A 11 -15.03 -5.40 -3.53
CA LYS A 11 -14.30 -6.52 -2.91
C LYS A 11 -13.70 -7.50 -3.91
N ASP A 12 -13.61 -7.11 -5.19
CA ASP A 12 -12.93 -7.87 -6.24
C ASP A 12 -11.41 -7.86 -6.08
N TRP A 13 -10.76 -8.83 -6.71
CA TRP A 13 -9.31 -8.88 -6.80
C TRP A 13 -8.82 -8.03 -7.97
N VAL A 14 -7.85 -7.16 -7.70
CA VAL A 14 -7.20 -6.29 -8.66
C VAL A 14 -5.70 -6.49 -8.58
N ALA A 15 -5.03 -6.55 -9.73
CA ALA A 15 -3.58 -6.64 -9.78
C ALA A 15 -2.96 -5.39 -9.13
N VAL A 16 -1.97 -5.56 -8.25
CA VAL A 16 -1.39 -4.44 -7.49
C VAL A 16 -0.86 -3.33 -8.36
N ASP A 17 -0.29 -3.66 -9.53
CA ASP A 17 0.27 -2.69 -10.47
C ASP A 17 -0.79 -1.85 -11.19
N LYS A 18 -2.05 -2.33 -11.21
CA LYS A 18 -3.19 -1.67 -11.86
C LYS A 18 -4.12 -0.98 -10.88
N ALA A 19 -3.98 -1.27 -9.58
CA ALA A 19 -4.79 -0.63 -8.56
C ALA A 19 -4.35 0.82 -8.31
N THR A 20 -5.32 1.64 -7.93
CA THR A 20 -5.09 2.97 -7.38
C THR A 20 -5.20 2.89 -5.87
N TYR A 21 -4.30 3.57 -5.15
CA TYR A 21 -4.25 3.53 -3.70
C TYR A 21 -4.61 4.88 -3.13
N VAL A 22 -5.25 4.88 -1.96
CA VAL A 22 -5.45 6.07 -1.14
C VAL A 22 -4.82 5.81 0.20
N TYR A 23 -3.86 6.66 0.58
CA TYR A 23 -3.21 6.61 1.87
C TYR A 23 -3.62 7.81 2.72
N ASP A 24 -3.99 7.56 3.98
CA ASP A 24 -4.19 8.62 4.96
C ASP A 24 -3.89 8.10 6.36
N LYS A 25 -3.17 8.87 7.17
CA LYS A 25 -2.78 8.46 8.54
C LYS A 25 -3.99 8.26 9.47
N SER A 26 -5.13 8.86 9.15
CA SER A 26 -6.37 8.78 9.92
C SER A 26 -7.20 7.54 9.57
N ILE A 27 -6.94 6.91 8.41
CA ILE A 27 -7.63 5.68 8.00
C ILE A 27 -7.13 4.54 8.88
N LYS A 28 -8.01 3.96 9.71
CA LYS A 28 -7.70 2.75 10.49
C LYS A 28 -8.19 1.52 9.74
N THR A 29 -7.28 0.81 9.06
CA THR A 29 -7.60 -0.51 8.51
C THR A 29 -7.23 -1.61 9.51
N PRO A 30 -7.96 -2.75 9.54
CA PRO A 30 -7.64 -3.87 10.43
C PRO A 30 -6.24 -4.45 10.20
N MET A 31 -5.68 -4.27 8.99
CA MET A 31 -4.32 -4.68 8.63
C MET A 31 -3.26 -3.60 8.93
N ALA A 32 -3.64 -2.47 9.53
CA ALA A 32 -2.75 -1.41 10.04
C ALA A 32 -1.82 -0.73 9.01
N TYR A 33 -2.10 -0.87 7.71
CA TYR A 33 -1.36 -0.16 6.67
C TYR A 33 -1.97 1.20 6.30
N ASN A 34 -3.16 1.55 6.83
CA ASN A 34 -3.82 2.84 6.59
C ASN A 34 -3.95 3.21 5.10
N VAL A 35 -4.00 2.19 4.24
CA VAL A 35 -4.12 2.31 2.79
C VAL A 35 -5.37 1.58 2.31
N ILE A 36 -6.04 2.16 1.34
CA ILE A 36 -7.22 1.61 0.68
C ILE A 36 -6.90 1.43 -0.80
N SER A 37 -7.27 0.29 -1.37
CA SER A 37 -7.08 -0.01 -2.79
C SER A 37 -8.39 0.09 -3.56
N PHE A 38 -8.31 0.71 -4.73
CA PHE A 38 -9.39 0.91 -5.67
C PHE A 38 -9.01 0.38 -7.05
N LYS A 39 -9.97 -0.25 -7.71
CA LYS A 39 -9.86 -0.72 -9.08
C LYS A 39 -9.81 0.44 -10.07
N GLU A 40 -10.65 1.45 -9.85
CA GLU A 40 -10.74 2.62 -10.70
C GLU A 40 -10.24 3.87 -9.98
N LYS A 41 -9.47 4.70 -10.70
CA LYS A 41 -8.99 5.97 -10.17
C LYS A 41 -10.14 6.89 -9.74
N LYS A 42 -11.26 6.86 -10.46
CA LYS A 42 -12.44 7.69 -10.17
C LYS A 42 -13.03 7.39 -8.79
N ASP A 43 -13.02 6.13 -8.36
CA ASP A 43 -13.48 5.75 -7.03
C ASP A 43 -12.56 6.30 -5.94
N ALA A 44 -11.24 6.24 -6.17
CA ALA A 44 -10.25 6.85 -5.27
C ALA A 44 -10.43 8.37 -5.19
N ASP A 45 -10.67 9.04 -6.31
CA ASP A 45 -10.95 10.48 -6.40
C ASP A 45 -12.18 10.86 -5.57
N SER A 46 -13.31 10.18 -5.81
CA SER A 46 -14.53 10.39 -5.04
C SER A 46 -14.41 10.01 -3.56
N PHE A 47 -13.48 9.14 -3.20
CA PHE A 47 -13.16 8.85 -1.80
C PHE A 47 -12.43 10.02 -1.15
N VAL A 48 -11.37 10.56 -1.78
CA VAL A 48 -10.61 11.70 -1.23
C VAL A 48 -11.36 13.04 -1.28
N GLU A 49 -12.42 13.15 -2.10
CA GLU A 49 -13.34 14.29 -2.04
C GLU A 49 -14.18 14.29 -0.75
N LYS A 50 -14.48 13.10 -0.21
CA LYS A 50 -15.32 12.92 0.99
C LYS A 50 -14.51 12.70 2.26
N HIS A 51 -13.29 12.20 2.11
CA HIS A 51 -12.39 11.81 3.19
C HIS A 51 -11.01 12.39 2.91
N THR A 52 -10.20 12.58 3.95
CA THR A 52 -8.82 13.02 3.75
C THR A 52 -7.98 11.86 3.22
N GLY A 53 -7.07 12.12 2.29
CA GLY A 53 -6.09 11.14 1.82
C GLY A 53 -5.35 11.56 0.56
N GLU A 54 -4.24 10.87 0.31
CA GLU A 54 -3.36 11.04 -0.85
C GLU A 54 -3.57 9.88 -1.83
N ILE A 55 -3.87 10.20 -3.09
CA ILE A 55 -3.97 9.21 -4.16
C ILE A 55 -2.56 8.84 -4.62
N LEU A 56 -2.24 7.55 -4.55
CA LEU A 56 -0.94 6.98 -4.93
C LEU A 56 -1.12 5.92 -6.01
N SER A 57 -0.25 5.96 -7.02
CA SER A 57 -0.07 4.86 -7.97
C SER A 57 0.74 3.73 -7.32
N TYR A 58 0.75 2.53 -7.89
CA TYR A 58 1.58 1.43 -7.39
C TYR A 58 3.08 1.79 -7.26
N LYS A 59 3.62 2.54 -8.23
CA LYS A 59 5.02 3.00 -8.17
C LYS A 59 5.26 3.92 -6.97
N GLU A 60 4.38 4.90 -6.81
CA GLU A 60 4.44 5.86 -5.71
C GLU A 60 4.25 5.16 -4.37
N LEU A 61 3.37 4.16 -4.29
CA LEU A 61 3.15 3.33 -3.11
C LEU A 61 4.42 2.56 -2.69
N VAL A 62 5.15 2.00 -3.65
CA VAL A 62 6.40 1.26 -3.42
C VAL A 62 7.53 2.20 -3.00
N GLU A 63 7.57 3.41 -3.54
CA GLU A 63 8.53 4.45 -3.16
C GLU A 63 8.09 5.23 -1.91
N HIS A 64 6.83 5.08 -1.49
CA HIS A 64 6.23 5.81 -0.38
C HIS A 64 6.96 5.46 0.91
N LYS A 65 7.37 6.49 1.65
CA LYS A 65 7.93 6.33 2.98
C LYS A 65 6.81 6.23 3.99
N TRP A 66 6.35 5.00 4.19
CA TRP A 66 5.44 4.66 5.26
C TRP A 66 6.05 5.07 6.61
N GLU A 67 5.33 5.87 7.40
CA GLU A 67 5.63 6.04 8.81
C GLU A 67 5.24 4.75 9.55
N MET A 68 5.96 3.67 9.26
CA MET A 68 5.90 2.46 10.05
C MET A 68 6.51 2.83 11.39
N ASN A 69 5.67 2.83 12.42
CA ASN A 69 6.11 2.93 13.80
C ASN A 69 7.27 1.94 13.97
N LYS A 70 8.48 2.46 14.30
CA LYS A 70 9.77 1.75 14.20
C LYS A 70 9.83 0.42 14.96
N GLU A 71 8.82 0.12 15.77
CA GLU A 71 8.65 -1.10 16.54
C GLU A 71 8.42 -2.35 15.66
N MET A 72 7.85 -2.23 14.45
CA MET A 72 7.50 -3.39 13.60
C MET A 72 8.59 -3.79 12.58
N MET A 73 9.60 -2.95 12.33
CA MET A 73 10.63 -3.15 11.28
C MET A 73 11.90 -3.89 11.75
N GLY A 74 11.84 -4.56 12.91
CA GLY A 74 12.99 -5.28 13.48
C GLY A 74 13.27 -6.68 12.92
N LYS A 75 12.45 -7.23 12.01
CA LYS A 75 12.49 -8.67 11.66
C LYS A 75 12.52 -9.06 10.18
N GLU A 76 12.80 -8.17 9.23
CA GLU A 76 12.94 -8.55 7.80
C GLU A 76 14.16 -7.92 7.11
N LYS A 77 15.34 -8.06 7.73
CA LYS A 77 16.63 -7.95 7.02
C LYS A 77 17.55 -9.11 7.39
N LYS A 78 17.17 -10.32 6.98
CA LYS A 78 18.07 -11.46 6.83
C LYS A 78 17.65 -12.23 5.57
N ASP A 79 18.01 -11.69 4.41
CA ASP A 79 18.57 -12.46 3.29
C ASP A 79 18.75 -11.49 2.11
N HIS A 80 19.98 -11.16 1.77
CA HIS A 80 20.49 -10.89 0.42
C HIS A 80 22.01 -10.68 0.54
N GLY A 81 22.76 -11.51 -0.16
CA GLY A 81 24.15 -11.86 0.11
C GLY A 81 25.20 -10.76 0.00
N SER A 82 26.31 -10.99 0.71
CA SER A 82 27.64 -10.62 0.26
C SER A 82 28.63 -11.66 0.80
N GLY A 83 29.39 -12.23 -0.12
CA GLY A 83 30.29 -13.34 0.12
C GLY A 83 31.43 -12.97 1.07
N HIS A 84 31.76 -13.90 1.96
CA HIS A 84 33.06 -13.95 2.60
C HIS A 84 34.01 -14.72 1.67
N SER A 85 35.02 -14.03 1.16
CA SER A 85 36.26 -14.63 0.68
C SER A 85 37.42 -13.95 1.40
N HIS A 86 38.28 -14.81 1.95
CA HIS A 86 39.58 -14.59 2.58
C HIS A 86 39.60 -14.05 4.02
#